data_AF-A0A0L9U4A0-F1
#
_entry.id   AF-A0A0L9U4A0-F1
#
_cell.length_a   1.000
_cell.length_b   1.000
_cell.length_c   1.000
_cell.angle_alpha   90.00
_cell.angle_beta   90.00
_cell.angle_gamma   90.00
#
_symmetry.space_group_name_H-M   'P 1'
#
loop_
_entity.id
_entity.type
_entity.pdbx_description
1 polymer ?
#
loop_
_entity_poly.entity_id
_entity_poly.type
_entity_poly.pdbx_seq_one_letter_code
_entity_poly.pdbx_strand_id
1 'polypeptide(L)'
;MSMLVVESSPWNANDFGIPYPTYFHPAKDDDVFIWQERMRRLERKWLFSFAGAPRPDNPKSIRGQIIDQCKRSKVGKLLECDFGESKCDSPSSIVQIFQGSLFCLQPQGDSYTRRSAFDSMLVGCIPVFFHLGSAYTQYTWHLPKNYTKYSVFIPEDDIRAGEVKIASVGS
;
A
#
# COMPACT_ATOMS: atom_id res chain seq x y z
N MET A 1 -10.25 -17.57 23.15
CA MET A 1 -9.30 -18.12 22.15
C MET A 1 -8.82 -16.95 21.32
N SER A 2 -7.51 -16.73 21.25
CA SER A 2 -6.93 -15.65 20.44
C SER A 2 -6.72 -16.11 19.00
N MET A 3 -6.96 -15.25 18.03
CA MET A 3 -6.84 -15.57 16.60
C MET A 3 -5.95 -14.54 15.89
N LEU A 4 -5.08 -15.05 15.03
CA LEU A 4 -4.18 -14.24 14.22
C LEU A 4 -4.78 -14.14 12.80
N VAL A 5 -5.03 -12.92 12.34
CA VAL A 5 -5.76 -12.67 11.09
C VAL A 5 -5.13 -11.52 10.31
N VAL A 6 -5.31 -11.51 8.99
CA VAL A 6 -4.83 -10.40 8.14
C VAL A 6 -5.74 -9.16 8.20
N GLU A 7 -6.94 -9.33 8.76
CA GLU A 7 -7.89 -8.27 9.08
C GLU A 7 -8.63 -8.65 10.37
N SER A 8 -8.31 -7.95 11.45
CA SER A 8 -8.99 -8.07 12.74
C SER A 8 -10.37 -7.41 12.70
N SER A 9 -11.34 -8.10 13.31
CA SER A 9 -12.68 -7.57 13.49
C SER A 9 -12.71 -6.56 14.64
N PRO A 10 -13.28 -5.35 14.45
CA PRO A 10 -13.47 -4.40 15.54
C PRO A 10 -14.45 -4.92 16.61
N TRP A 11 -15.20 -5.97 16.31
CA TRP A 11 -16.20 -6.58 17.19
C TRP A 11 -15.67 -7.78 17.97
N ASN A 12 -14.43 -8.21 17.71
CA ASN A 12 -13.83 -9.36 18.37
C ASN A 12 -12.48 -8.97 18.98
N ALA A 13 -12.47 -8.74 20.28
CA ALA A 13 -11.26 -8.36 21.03
C ALA A 13 -10.15 -9.43 21.04
N ASN A 14 -10.44 -10.65 20.58
CA ASN A 14 -9.46 -11.72 20.50
C ASN A 14 -8.78 -11.84 19.12
N ASP A 15 -9.17 -11.00 18.15
CA ASP A 15 -8.54 -10.95 16.83
C ASP A 15 -7.33 -10.00 16.85
N PHE A 16 -6.19 -10.48 16.37
CA PHE A 16 -4.96 -9.71 16.24
C PHE A 16 -4.52 -9.64 14.79
N GLY A 17 -4.43 -8.41 14.27
CA GLY A 17 -4.02 -8.14 12.89
C GLY A 17 -2.54 -8.40 12.67
N ILE A 18 -2.20 -9.37 11.82
CA ILE A 18 -0.84 -9.70 11.41
C ILE A 18 -0.63 -9.34 9.93
N PRO A 19 0.50 -8.73 9.55
CA PRO A 19 0.83 -8.44 8.17
C PRO A 19 0.76 -9.66 7.25
N TYR A 20 0.39 -9.43 6.00
CA TYR A 20 0.55 -10.46 4.97
C TYR A 20 2.04 -10.84 4.82
N PRO A 21 2.35 -12.09 4.46
CA PRO A 21 3.69 -12.47 4.05
C PRO A 21 4.16 -11.59 2.88
N THR A 22 5.36 -11.03 3.05
CA THR A 22 6.01 -10.15 2.07
C THR A 22 6.94 -10.93 1.16
N TYR A 23 7.35 -10.35 0.04
CA TYR A 23 8.29 -11.00 -0.88
C TYR A 23 9.76 -10.98 -0.42
N PHE A 24 10.05 -10.34 0.70
CA PHE A 24 11.40 -10.25 1.28
C PHE A 24 11.57 -11.29 2.39
N HIS A 25 12.50 -12.22 2.19
CA HIS A 25 12.80 -13.30 3.13
C HIS A 25 14.32 -13.35 3.42
N PRO A 26 14.83 -12.43 4.26
CA PRO A 26 16.25 -12.42 4.62
C PRO A 26 16.61 -13.68 5.43
N ALA A 27 17.80 -14.23 5.20
CA ALA A 27 18.29 -15.37 5.98
C ALA A 27 19.06 -14.93 7.22
N LYS A 28 19.59 -13.70 7.21
CA LYS A 28 20.39 -13.11 8.29
C LYS A 28 20.07 -11.62 8.46
N ASP A 29 20.39 -11.07 9.63
CA ASP A 29 20.23 -9.65 9.92
C ASP A 29 21.03 -8.75 8.94
N ASP A 30 22.22 -9.20 8.52
CA ASP A 30 23.04 -8.50 7.52
C ASP A 30 22.30 -8.28 6.18
N ASP A 31 21.45 -9.24 5.77
CA ASP A 31 20.65 -9.12 4.54
C ASP A 31 19.66 -7.94 4.65
N VAL A 32 19.13 -7.70 5.86
CA VAL A 32 18.23 -6.59 6.14
C VAL A 32 18.96 -5.26 6.04
N PHE A 33 20.16 -5.14 6.62
CA PHE A 33 20.93 -3.90 6.55
C PHE A 33 21.36 -3.58 5.11
N ILE A 34 21.86 -4.58 4.37
CA ILE A 34 22.22 -4.44 2.95
C ILE A 34 21.01 -3.98 2.13
N TRP A 35 19.84 -4.58 2.39
CA TRP A 35 18.59 -4.19 1.70
C TRP A 35 18.19 -2.74 2.00
N GLN A 36 18.22 -2.34 3.28
CA GLN A 36 17.91 -0.96 3.68
C GLN A 36 18.85 0.05 3.03
N GLU A 37 20.16 -0.20 3.04
CA GLU A 37 21.15 0.67 2.41
C GLU A 37 20.96 0.78 0.90
N ARG A 38 20.58 -0.32 0.24
CA ARG A 38 20.21 -0.30 -1.18
C ARG A 38 18.99 0.60 -1.39
N MET A 39 17.91 0.38 -0.66
CA MET A 39 16.66 1.13 -0.83
C MET A 39 16.80 2.64 -0.53
N ARG A 40 17.67 3.02 0.41
CA ARG A 40 17.96 4.44 0.74
C ARG A 40 18.72 5.18 -0.37
N ARG A 41 19.50 4.46 -1.18
CA ARG A 41 20.30 5.03 -2.27
C ARG A 41 19.57 5.09 -3.61
N LEU A 42 18.41 4.44 -3.73
CA LEU A 42 17.64 4.45 -4.96
C LEU A 42 17.00 5.80 -5.21
N GLU A 43 17.20 6.31 -6.43
CA GLU A 43 16.43 7.46 -6.93
C GLU A 43 14.99 7.02 -7.26
N ARG A 44 14.01 7.79 -6.80
CA ARG A 44 12.59 7.50 -6.99
C ARG A 44 12.03 8.42 -8.07
N LYS A 45 11.90 7.89 -9.27
CA LYS A 45 11.41 8.60 -10.46
C LYS A 45 9.96 9.07 -10.32
N TRP A 46 9.12 8.28 -9.64
CA TRP A 46 7.69 8.53 -9.56
C TRP A 46 7.32 9.11 -8.19
N LEU A 47 6.46 10.13 -8.18
CA LEU A 47 5.93 10.67 -6.94
C LEU A 47 5.00 9.65 -6.27
N PHE A 48 4.08 9.07 -7.03
CA PHE A 48 3.17 8.07 -6.51
C PHE A 48 2.95 6.92 -7.48
N SER A 49 2.60 5.75 -6.94
CA SER A 49 2.24 4.61 -7.75
C SER A 49 1.09 3.79 -7.20
N PHE A 50 0.38 3.11 -8.09
CA PHE A 50 -0.65 2.15 -7.74
C PHE A 50 -0.43 0.83 -8.49
N ALA A 51 -0.56 -0.28 -7.77
CA ALA A 51 -0.64 -1.62 -8.34
C ALA A 51 -2.05 -2.16 -8.10
N GLY A 52 -2.87 -2.18 -9.16
CA GLY A 52 -4.28 -2.52 -9.02
C GLY A 52 -5.04 -2.62 -10.34
N ALA A 53 -6.27 -3.10 -10.21
CA ALA A 53 -7.30 -3.12 -11.24
C ALA A 53 -8.54 -2.35 -10.74
N PRO A 54 -9.44 -1.93 -11.63
CA PRO A 54 -10.73 -1.37 -11.23
C PRO A 54 -11.61 -2.42 -10.55
N ARG A 55 -12.65 -1.95 -9.84
CA ARG A 55 -13.71 -2.80 -9.26
C ARG A 55 -15.07 -2.28 -9.76
N PRO A 56 -15.47 -2.62 -11.00
CA PRO A 56 -16.70 -2.10 -11.60
C PRO A 56 -17.95 -2.49 -10.82
N ASP A 57 -17.93 -3.65 -10.16
CA ASP A 57 -19.05 -4.17 -9.36
C ASP A 57 -19.17 -3.53 -7.97
N ASN A 58 -18.23 -2.65 -7.58
CA ASN A 58 -18.27 -1.94 -6.32
C ASN A 58 -18.27 -0.42 -6.54
N PRO A 59 -19.46 0.23 -6.57
CA PRO A 59 -19.56 1.67 -6.83
C PRO A 59 -18.94 2.54 -5.73
N LYS A 60 -18.68 1.99 -4.54
CA LYS A 60 -17.98 2.70 -3.45
C LYS A 60 -16.46 2.65 -3.60
N SER A 61 -15.94 1.84 -4.51
CA SER A 61 -14.49 1.69 -4.69
C SER A 61 -13.87 2.93 -5.32
N ILE A 62 -12.85 3.48 -4.66
CA ILE A 62 -12.02 4.57 -5.20
C ILE A 62 -10.97 4.11 -6.20
N ARG A 63 -10.81 2.79 -6.43
CA ARG A 63 -9.73 2.24 -7.28
C ARG A 63 -9.78 2.77 -8.71
N GLY A 64 -10.97 2.93 -9.28
CA GLY A 64 -11.15 3.51 -10.61
C GLY A 64 -10.62 4.95 -10.68
N GLN A 65 -10.97 5.78 -9.69
CA GLN A 65 -10.51 7.17 -9.63
C GLN A 65 -9.00 7.28 -9.42
N ILE A 66 -8.42 6.42 -8.57
CA ILE A 66 -6.97 6.33 -8.39
C ILE A 66 -6.28 5.95 -9.71
N ILE A 67 -6.81 4.95 -10.43
CA ILE A 67 -6.28 4.52 -11.72
C ILE A 67 -6.31 5.68 -12.73
N ASP A 68 -7.42 6.41 -12.81
CA ASP A 68 -7.56 7.57 -13.69
C ASP A 68 -6.56 8.67 -13.34
N GLN A 69 -6.36 8.96 -12.06
CA GLN A 69 -5.36 9.93 -11.61
C GLN A 69 -3.93 9.47 -11.92
N CYS A 70 -3.61 8.18 -11.75
CA CYS A 70 -2.31 7.62 -12.16
C CYS A 70 -2.08 7.75 -13.67
N LYS A 71 -3.08 7.47 -14.51
CA LYS A 71 -2.97 7.55 -15.98
C LYS A 71 -2.82 8.97 -16.50
N ARG A 72 -3.48 9.95 -15.85
CA ARG A 72 -3.44 11.36 -16.26
C ARG A 72 -2.23 12.12 -15.71
N SER A 73 -1.57 11.60 -14.68
CA SER A 73 -0.43 12.25 -14.02
C SER A 73 0.90 11.93 -14.72
N LYS A 74 1.73 12.95 -14.92
CA LYS A 74 3.13 12.77 -15.40
C LYS A 74 4.07 12.22 -14.32
N VAL A 75 3.69 12.35 -13.05
CA VAL A 75 4.47 11.91 -11.89
C VAL A 75 3.89 10.64 -11.23
N GLY A 76 2.79 10.13 -11.77
CA GLY A 76 2.14 8.90 -11.33
C GLY A 76 2.56 7.69 -12.15
N LYS A 77 2.61 6.51 -11.53
CA LYS A 77 2.84 5.23 -12.22
C LYS A 77 1.75 4.22 -11.87
N LEU A 78 1.25 3.52 -12.90
CA LEU A 78 0.29 2.44 -12.75
C LEU A 78 0.92 1.11 -13.15
N LEU A 79 0.71 0.09 -12.32
CA LEU A 79 0.84 -1.32 -12.67
C LEU A 79 -0.57 -1.91 -12.71
N GLU A 80 -1.07 -2.18 -13.92
CA GLU A 80 -2.39 -2.77 -14.11
C GLU A 80 -2.35 -4.28 -13.79
N CYS A 81 -3.23 -4.70 -12.89
CA CYS A 81 -3.43 -6.12 -12.57
C CYS A 81 -4.59 -6.64 -13.43
N ASP A 82 -4.30 -7.18 -14.61
CA ASP A 82 -5.34 -7.74 -15.48
C ASP A 82 -5.85 -9.10 -15.01
N PHE A 83 -7.03 -9.50 -15.51
CA PHE A 83 -7.60 -10.83 -15.30
C PHE A 83 -6.78 -11.87 -16.09
N GLY A 84 -5.80 -12.48 -15.44
CA GLY A 84 -4.86 -13.45 -16.00
C GLY A 84 -3.70 -13.72 -15.05
N GLU A 85 -2.50 -14.02 -15.58
CA GLU A 85 -1.27 -14.02 -14.78
C GLU A 85 -0.94 -12.57 -14.40
N SER A 86 -1.55 -12.12 -13.31
CA SER A 86 -1.52 -10.73 -12.88
C SER A 86 -0.09 -10.34 -12.53
N LYS A 87 0.41 -9.26 -13.14
CA LYS A 87 1.70 -8.67 -12.77
C LYS A 87 1.76 -8.27 -11.29
N CYS A 88 0.61 -8.16 -10.63
CA CYS A 88 0.55 -7.84 -9.21
C CYS A 88 0.77 -9.05 -8.30
N ASP A 89 0.78 -10.27 -8.85
CA ASP A 89 1.22 -11.47 -8.14
C ASP A 89 2.72 -11.74 -8.34
N SER A 90 3.34 -11.07 -9.32
CA SER A 90 4.76 -11.14 -9.60
C SER A 90 5.57 -10.29 -8.61
N PRO A 91 6.44 -10.90 -7.78
CA PRO A 91 7.30 -10.17 -6.84
C PRO A 91 8.15 -9.09 -7.54
N SER A 92 8.74 -9.44 -8.69
CA SER A 92 9.62 -8.55 -9.43
C SER A 92 8.89 -7.30 -9.93
N SER A 93 7.67 -7.46 -10.42
CA SER A 93 6.86 -6.34 -10.91
C SER A 93 6.45 -5.38 -9.78
N ILE A 94 6.00 -5.93 -8.64
CA ILE A 94 5.62 -5.14 -7.46
C ILE A 94 6.82 -4.40 -6.86
N VAL A 95 7.93 -5.12 -6.63
CA VAL A 95 9.16 -4.51 -6.09
C VAL A 95 9.67 -3.43 -7.05
N GLN A 96 9.62 -3.66 -8.36
CA GLN A 96 10.13 -2.70 -9.34
C GLN A 96 9.33 -1.38 -9.35
N ILE A 97 8.00 -1.43 -9.32
CA ILE A 97 7.20 -0.20 -9.29
C ILE A 97 7.35 0.55 -7.96
N PHE A 98 7.33 -0.16 -6.84
CA PHE A 98 7.38 0.47 -5.52
C PHE A 98 8.78 1.02 -5.18
N GLN A 99 9.87 0.31 -5.50
CA GLN A 99 11.22 0.83 -5.23
C GLN A 99 11.53 2.11 -6.03
N GLY A 100 10.85 2.32 -7.17
CA GLY A 100 10.98 3.52 -8.01
C GLY A 100 10.02 4.65 -7.65
N SER A 101 9.22 4.53 -6.60
CA SER A 101 8.14 5.47 -6.24
C SER A 101 8.30 6.00 -4.81
N LEU A 102 7.97 7.28 -4.58
CA LEU A 102 7.97 7.87 -3.23
C LEU A 102 6.78 7.42 -2.40
N PHE A 103 5.58 7.50 -2.98
CA PHE A 103 4.32 7.14 -2.33
C PHE A 103 3.66 5.94 -3.01
N CYS A 104 3.18 4.98 -2.22
CA CYS A 104 2.53 3.77 -2.73
C CYS A 104 1.08 3.73 -2.26
N LEU A 105 0.15 3.81 -3.20
CA LEU A 105 -1.27 3.91 -2.91
C LEU A 105 -1.83 2.55 -2.48
N GLN A 106 -2.43 2.49 -1.29
CA GLN A 106 -3.00 1.28 -0.69
C GLN A 106 -4.51 1.48 -0.41
N PRO A 107 -5.35 1.69 -1.44
CA PRO A 107 -6.80 1.73 -1.27
C PRO A 107 -7.32 0.35 -0.86
N GLN A 108 -8.50 0.33 -0.23
CA GLN A 108 -9.18 -0.91 0.11
C GLN A 108 -9.47 -1.78 -1.13
N GLY A 109 -9.50 -3.09 -0.91
CA GLY A 109 -9.89 -4.09 -1.90
C GLY A 109 -11.20 -4.75 -1.50
N ASP A 110 -11.18 -6.08 -1.42
CA ASP A 110 -12.29 -6.87 -0.87
C ASP A 110 -12.27 -6.85 0.67
N SER A 111 -11.11 -6.51 1.23
CA SER A 111 -10.82 -6.26 2.65
C SER A 111 -10.31 -4.82 2.83
N TYR A 112 -10.34 -4.32 4.06
CA TYR A 112 -9.74 -3.03 4.43
C TYR A 112 -8.22 -3.05 4.26
N THR A 113 -7.59 -4.18 4.58
CA THR A 113 -6.13 -4.35 4.52
C THR A 113 -5.65 -4.75 3.12
N ARG A 114 -4.36 -4.52 2.85
CA ARG A 114 -3.74 -4.77 1.54
C ARG A 114 -2.45 -5.55 1.70
N ARG A 115 -2.32 -6.65 0.94
CA ARG A 115 -1.10 -7.47 0.88
C ARG A 115 0.15 -6.63 0.63
N SER A 116 0.06 -5.71 -0.33
CA SER A 116 1.16 -4.83 -0.76
C SER A 116 1.57 -3.75 0.25
N ALA A 117 0.86 -3.59 1.37
CA ALA A 117 1.14 -2.52 2.34
C ALA A 117 2.56 -2.66 2.93
N PHE A 118 2.92 -3.85 3.42
CA PHE A 118 4.25 -4.09 3.98
C PHE A 118 5.33 -4.22 2.91
N ASP A 119 5.01 -4.73 1.71
CA ASP A 119 5.95 -4.71 0.59
C ASP A 119 6.35 -3.27 0.24
N SER A 120 5.41 -2.31 0.26
CA SER A 120 5.74 -0.91 0.00
C SER A 120 6.70 -0.33 1.05
N MET A 121 6.46 -0.61 2.34
CA MET A 121 7.35 -0.17 3.42
C MET A 121 8.75 -0.80 3.30
N LEU A 122 8.83 -2.11 2.99
CA LEU A 122 10.10 -2.83 2.85
C LEU A 122 10.97 -2.30 1.72
N VAL A 123 10.38 -1.80 0.64
CA VAL A 123 11.13 -1.16 -0.45
C VAL A 123 11.30 0.36 -0.26
N GLY A 124 10.94 0.88 0.92
CA GLY A 124 11.05 2.29 1.29
C GLY A 124 10.05 3.22 0.58
N CYS A 125 8.99 2.69 -0.01
CA CYS A 125 7.90 3.48 -0.57
C CYS A 125 6.87 3.78 0.54
N ILE A 126 6.56 5.05 0.77
CA ILE A 126 5.68 5.47 1.86
C ILE A 126 4.23 5.06 1.52
N PRO A 127 3.59 4.16 2.28
CA PRO A 127 2.21 3.79 2.02
C PRO A 127 1.26 4.96 2.23
N VAL A 128 0.35 5.14 1.29
CA VAL A 128 -0.80 6.04 1.39
C VAL A 128 -2.04 5.20 1.64
N PHE A 129 -2.58 5.28 2.85
CA PHE A 129 -3.80 4.57 3.23
C PHE A 129 -5.02 5.47 3.05
N PHE A 130 -6.13 4.85 2.65
CA PHE A 130 -7.39 5.56 2.38
C PHE A 130 -8.49 5.30 3.40
N HIS A 131 -8.23 4.38 4.34
CA HIS A 131 -9.13 4.03 5.41
C HIS A 131 -8.35 3.69 6.68
N LEU A 132 -8.88 4.05 7.85
CA LEU A 132 -8.21 3.81 9.13
C LEU A 132 -8.03 2.30 9.39
N GLY A 133 -9.00 1.50 8.95
CA GLY A 133 -8.98 0.04 9.01
C GLY A 133 -7.93 -0.62 8.11
N SER A 134 -7.23 0.11 7.25
CA SER A 134 -6.21 -0.49 6.36
C SER A 134 -4.91 -0.82 7.06
N ALA A 135 -4.60 -0.14 8.17
CA ALA A 135 -3.38 -0.41 8.94
C ALA A 135 -3.49 0.02 10.41
N TYR A 136 -4.10 1.18 10.67
CA TYR A 136 -3.99 1.90 11.96
C TYR A 136 -4.68 1.17 13.11
N THR A 137 -5.79 0.50 12.84
CA THR A 137 -6.49 -0.35 13.81
C THR A 137 -6.06 -1.80 13.74
N GLN A 138 -5.24 -2.19 12.77
CA GLN A 138 -4.95 -3.58 12.44
C GLN A 138 -3.59 -4.02 13.00
N TYR A 139 -2.53 -3.30 12.65
CA TYR A 139 -1.15 -3.74 12.87
C TYR A 139 -0.51 -3.08 14.09
N THR A 140 -1.27 -2.91 15.16
CA THR A 140 -0.84 -2.18 16.37
C THR A 140 0.35 -2.81 17.08
N TRP A 141 0.61 -4.11 16.86
CA TRP A 141 1.80 -4.81 17.36
C TRP A 141 3.04 -4.62 16.48
N HIS A 142 2.86 -4.19 15.23
CA HIS A 142 3.92 -4.15 14.21
C HIS A 142 4.27 -2.73 13.76
N LEU A 143 3.36 -1.77 13.92
CA LEU A 143 3.52 -0.40 13.49
C LEU A 143 3.45 0.59 14.68
N PRO A 144 4.20 1.69 14.64
CA PRO A 144 4.11 2.73 15.68
C PRO A 144 2.70 3.33 15.78
N LYS A 145 2.28 3.72 16.99
CA LYS A 145 1.01 4.45 17.20
C LYS A 145 0.93 5.78 16.44
N ASN A 146 2.07 6.43 16.20
CA ASN A 146 2.12 7.66 15.44
C ASN A 146 2.24 7.34 13.94
N TYR A 147 1.10 7.35 13.25
CA TYR A 147 1.00 6.94 11.85
C TYR A 147 1.79 7.84 10.88
N THR A 148 1.96 9.13 11.20
CA THR A 148 2.68 10.09 10.33
C THR A 148 4.17 9.77 10.21
N LYS A 149 4.72 8.88 11.06
CA LYS A 149 6.10 8.42 10.96
C LYS A 149 6.35 7.44 9.83
N TYR A 150 5.31 6.78 9.31
CA TYR A 150 5.48 5.71 8.33
C TYR A 150 4.49 5.74 7.18
N SER A 151 3.42 6.54 7.24
CA SER A 151 2.40 6.58 6.19
C SER A 151 1.82 7.98 6.01
N VAL A 152 1.11 8.13 4.88
CA VAL A 152 0.19 9.25 4.63
C VAL A 152 -1.24 8.72 4.68
N PHE A 153 -2.16 9.53 5.19
CA PHE A 153 -3.59 9.21 5.19
C PHE A 153 -4.34 10.20 4.29
N ILE A 154 -5.16 9.69 3.38
CA ILE A 154 -6.10 10.49 2.58
C ILE A 154 -7.48 9.85 2.70
N PRO A 155 -8.48 10.52 3.29
CA PRO A 155 -9.83 9.96 3.36
C PRO A 155 -10.35 9.56 1.98
N GLU A 156 -10.91 8.36 1.87
CA GLU A 156 -11.52 7.89 0.63
C GLU A 156 -12.75 8.72 0.22
N ASP A 157 -13.44 9.35 1.16
CA ASP A 157 -14.55 10.29 0.90
C ASP A 157 -14.08 11.47 0.05
N ASP A 158 -12.93 12.05 0.37
CA ASP A 158 -12.35 13.20 -0.35
C ASP A 158 -11.92 12.83 -1.77
N ILE A 159 -11.46 11.58 -1.96
CA ILE A 159 -11.22 11.03 -3.29
C ILE A 159 -12.54 10.91 -4.04
N ARG A 160 -13.57 10.30 -3.43
CA ARG A 160 -14.89 10.11 -4.05
C ARG A 160 -15.55 11.42 -4.46
N ALA A 161 -15.40 12.47 -3.64
CA ALA A 161 -15.90 13.81 -3.90
C ALA A 161 -15.07 14.57 -4.97
N GLY A 162 -13.88 14.07 -5.32
CA GLY A 162 -12.98 14.73 -6.28
C GLY A 162 -12.26 15.95 -5.70
N GLU A 163 -12.25 16.10 -4.37
CA GLU A 163 -11.69 17.25 -3.66
C GLU A 163 -10.16 17.16 -3.56
N VAL A 164 -9.62 15.93 -3.56
CA VAL A 164 -8.17 15.68 -3.42
C VAL A 164 -7.56 15.13 -4.72
N LYS A 165 -6.49 15.79 -5.16
CA LYS A 165 -5.60 15.29 -6.22
C LYS A 165 -4.42 14.58 -5.57
N ILE A 166 -4.23 13.30 -5.85
CA ILE A 166 -3.13 12.50 -5.28
C ILE A 166 -1.75 13.07 -5.63
N ALA A 167 -1.64 13.78 -6.76
CA ALA A 167 -0.42 14.48 -7.14
C ALA A 167 0.02 15.59 -6.17
N SER A 168 -0.83 16.04 -5.23
CA SER A 168 -0.45 17.00 -4.19
C SER A 168 0.08 16.35 -2.91
N VAL A 169 0.19 15.01 -2.86
CA VAL A 169 0.78 14.30 -1.71
C VAL A 169 2.23 14.74 -1.54
N GLY A 170 2.55 15.32 -0.38
CA GLY A 170 3.91 15.79 -0.04
C GLY A 170 4.27 17.19 -0.56
N SER A 171 3.27 18.02 -0.93
CA SER A 171 3.46 19.46 -1.16
C SER A 171 3.43 20.25 0.14
#